data_AF-A0AAV0N4F7-F1
#
_entry.id   AF-A0AAV0N4F7-F1
#
_cell.length_a   1.000
_cell.length_b   1.000
_cell.length_c   1.000
_cell.angle_alpha   90.00
_cell.angle_beta   90.00
_cell.angle_gamma   90.00
#
_symmetry.space_group_name_H-M   'P 1'
#
loop_
_entity.id
_entity.type
_entity.pdbx_description
1 polymer ?
#
loop_
_entity_poly.entity_id
_entity_poly.type
_entity_poly.pdbx_seq_one_letter_code
_entity_poly.pdbx_strand_id
1 'polypeptide(L)' 'MLVQIPHLRPAEYKRSRLSRNRRTVNRSYGGVLSGGAVRERIIRAFFMEEQKIVKKVLKIQQAKEKQASKS' A
#
# COMPACT_ATOMS: atom_id res chain seq x y z
N MET A 1 17.34 6.85 -1.94
CA MET A 1 17.33 7.16 -3.39
C MET A 1 16.23 6.36 -4.09
N LEU A 2 15.44 6.99 -4.96
CA LEU A 2 14.57 6.28 -5.89
C LEU A 2 15.44 5.71 -7.01
N VAL A 3 15.76 4.43 -6.91
CA VAL A 3 16.54 3.73 -7.93
C VAL A 3 15.82 3.88 -9.28
N GLN A 4 16.60 4.14 -10.34
CA GLN A 4 16.15 4.15 -11.75
C GLN A 4 15.51 5.46 -12.28
N ILE A 5 15.37 6.51 -11.45
CA ILE A 5 14.93 7.83 -11.92
C ILE A 5 16.08 8.85 -11.73
N PRO A 6 16.50 9.56 -12.80
CA PRO A 6 17.64 10.47 -12.75
C PRO A 6 17.29 11.77 -12.01
N HIS A 7 18.14 12.27 -11.12
CA HIS A 7 17.90 13.56 -10.46
C HIS A 7 18.28 14.72 -11.39
N LEU A 8 17.29 15.35 -12.02
CA LEU A 8 17.44 16.39 -13.05
C LEU A 8 16.60 17.62 -12.70
N ARG A 9 16.84 18.74 -13.38
CA ARG A 9 16.00 19.94 -13.20
C ARG A 9 14.60 19.71 -13.76
N PRO A 10 13.55 20.36 -13.23
CA PRO A 10 12.17 20.17 -13.71
C PRO A 10 11.99 20.39 -15.23
N ALA A 11 12.75 21.32 -15.82
CA ALA A 11 12.72 21.56 -17.27
C ALA A 11 13.26 20.39 -18.11
N GLU A 12 14.14 19.56 -17.55
CA GLU A 12 14.76 18.41 -18.21
C GLU A 12 13.86 17.16 -18.14
N TYR A 13 12.94 17.11 -17.18
CA TYR A 13 11.89 16.09 -17.08
C TYR A 13 10.75 16.24 -18.11
N LYS A 14 10.77 17.32 -18.92
CA LYS A 14 9.78 17.55 -19.98
C LYS A 14 9.76 16.40 -20.97
N ARG A 15 8.56 16.08 -21.49
CA ARG A 15 8.32 14.93 -22.37
C ARG A 15 9.09 14.98 -23.69
N SER A 16 9.47 16.17 -24.15
CA SER A 16 10.30 16.37 -25.35
C SER A 16 11.77 16.00 -25.14
N ARG A 17 12.26 15.97 -23.89
CA ARG A 17 13.67 15.71 -23.57
C ARG A 17 13.89 14.34 -22.93
N LEU A 18 12.90 13.81 -22.21
CA LEU A 18 13.03 12.55 -21.51
C LEU A 18 11.83 11.63 -21.78
N SER A 19 12.13 10.41 -22.24
CA SER A 19 11.16 9.36 -22.50
C SER A 19 10.44 8.93 -21.21
N ARG A 20 9.27 8.27 -21.35
CA ARG A 20 8.46 7.86 -20.19
C ARG A 20 9.18 6.84 -19.30
N ASN A 21 9.83 5.83 -19.89
CA ASN A 21 10.55 4.78 -19.17
C ASN A 21 11.68 5.31 -18.26
N ARG A 22 12.25 6.47 -18.56
CA ARG A 22 13.29 7.12 -17.73
C ARG A 22 12.73 8.00 -16.61
N ARG A 23 11.41 8.27 -16.62
CA ARG A 23 10.73 9.14 -15.63
C ARG A 23 9.87 8.37 -14.63
N THR A 24 9.58 7.10 -14.92
CA THR A 24 8.64 6.30 -14.15
C THR A 24 9.19 4.91 -13.95
N VAL A 25 8.85 4.28 -12.82
CA VAL A 25 9.06 2.84 -12.64
C VAL A 25 7.72 2.13 -12.73
N ASN A 26 7.67 0.99 -13.41
CA ASN A 26 6.44 0.22 -13.60
C ASN A 26 6.06 -0.58 -12.34
N ARG A 27 5.62 0.12 -11.30
CA ARG A 27 5.07 -0.44 -10.05
C ARG A 27 4.16 0.58 -9.36
N SER A 28 3.38 0.14 -8.38
CA SER A 28 2.62 1.04 -7.49
C SER A 28 3.53 2.04 -6.79
N TYR A 29 3.13 3.32 -6.79
CA TYR A 29 3.92 4.45 -6.28
C TYR A 29 5.33 4.56 -6.91
N GLY A 30 5.50 4.06 -8.13
CA GLY A 30 6.75 4.17 -8.89
C GLY A 30 7.19 5.61 -9.05
N GLY A 31 8.44 5.88 -8.66
CA GLY A 31 9.02 7.23 -8.71
C GLY A 31 8.59 8.19 -7.61
N VAL A 32 7.85 7.70 -6.61
CA VAL A 32 7.52 8.47 -5.40
C VAL A 32 8.09 7.77 -4.17
N LEU A 33 7.84 6.45 -4.05
CA LEU A 33 8.27 5.64 -2.92
C LEU A 33 9.35 4.62 -3.30
N SER A 34 10.23 4.32 -2.35
CA SER A 34 11.19 3.22 -2.49
C SER A 34 10.48 1.86 -2.53
N GLY A 35 11.13 0.85 -3.12
CA GLY A 35 10.55 -0.50 -3.18
C GLY A 35 10.21 -1.08 -1.80
N GLY A 36 11.09 -0.83 -0.80
CA GLY A 36 10.86 -1.23 0.58
C GLY A 36 9.62 -0.58 1.20
N ALA A 37 9.46 0.74 1.03
CA ALA A 37 8.30 1.47 1.55
C ALA A 37 6.98 1.03 0.89
N VAL A 38 7.01 0.71 -0.42
CA VAL A 38 5.83 0.16 -1.11
C VAL A 38 5.47 -1.21 -0.57
N ARG A 39 6.45 -2.10 -0.39
CA ARG A 39 6.24 -3.43 0.19
C ARG A 39 5.65 -3.34 1.60
N GLU A 40 6.23 -2.48 2.44
CA GLU A 40 5.76 -2.26 3.80
C GLU A 40 4.31 -1.74 3.83
N ARG A 41 3.96 -0.77 2.97
CA ARG A 41 2.57 -0.28 2.85
C ARG A 41 1.59 -1.38 2.45
N ILE A 42 1.96 -2.22 1.48
CA ILE A 42 1.12 -3.35 1.03
C ILE A 42 0.89 -4.33 2.17
N ILE A 43 1.97 -4.76 2.84
CA ILE A 43 1.90 -5.74 3.94
C ILE A 43 1.11 -5.18 5.12
N ARG A 44 1.36 -3.92 5.52
CA ARG A 44 0.62 -3.27 6.61
C ARG A 44 -0.87 -3.16 6.28
N ALA A 45 -1.22 -2.71 5.07
CA ALA A 45 -2.62 -2.60 4.66
C ALA A 45 -3.33 -3.96 4.66
N PHE A 46 -2.67 -5.00 4.16
CA PHE A 46 -3.18 -6.37 4.18
C PHE A 46 -3.48 -6.82 5.62
N PHE A 47 -2.48 -6.78 6.52
CA PHE A 47 -2.69 -7.21 7.90
C PHE A 47 -3.74 -6.40 8.65
N MET A 48 -3.86 -5.10 8.40
CA MET A 48 -4.91 -4.28 9.03
C MET A 48 -6.31 -4.72 8.62
N GLU A 49 -6.54 -5.03 7.33
CA GLU A 49 -7.83 -5.52 6.86
C GLU A 49 -8.11 -6.95 7.38
N GLU A 50 -7.11 -7.84 7.40
CA GLU A 50 -7.25 -9.18 7.99
C GLU A 50 -7.63 -9.11 9.48
N GLN A 51 -6.93 -8.28 10.26
CA GLN A 51 -7.24 -8.08 11.68
C GLN A 51 -8.64 -7.49 11.90
N LYS A 52 -9.11 -6.62 11.01
CA LYS A 52 -10.45 -6.04 11.09
C LYS A 52 -11.53 -7.08 10.87
N ILE A 53 -11.32 -8.04 9.96
CA ILE A 53 -12.22 -9.18 9.75
C ILE A 53 -12.24 -10.06 11.00
N VAL A 54 -11.07 -10.47 11.51
CA VAL A 54 -10.97 -11.30 12.72
C VAL A 54 -11.68 -10.65 13.91
N LYS A 55 -11.45 -9.35 14.15
CA LYS A 55 -12.11 -8.59 15.22
C LYS A 55 -13.64 -8.56 15.05
N LYS A 56 -14.14 -8.46 13.82
CA LYS A 56 -15.60 -8.50 13.56
C LYS A 56 -16.18 -9.88 13.86
N VAL A 57 -15.53 -10.95 13.40
CA VAL A 57 -15.99 -12.33 13.62
C VAL A 57 -16.01 -12.66 15.10
N LEU A 58 -14.96 -12.34 15.85
CA LEU A 58 -14.89 -12.57 17.31
C LEU A 58 -16.03 -11.85 18.06
N LYS A 59 -16.35 -10.61 17.68
CA LYS A 59 -17.47 -9.87 18.28
C LYS A 59 -18.82 -10.55 18.02
N ILE A 60 -19.04 -11.06 16.80
CA ILE A 60 -20.28 -11.75 16.44
C ILE A 60 -20.41 -13.06 17.23
N GLN A 61 -19.31 -13.82 17.36
CA GLN A 61 -19.29 -15.08 18.12
C GLN A 61 -19.64 -14.84 19.60
N GLN A 62 -19.00 -13.86 20.24
CA GLN A 62 -19.28 -13.50 21.63
C GLN A 62 -20.72 -13.01 21.85
N ALA A 63 -21.28 -12.29 20.88
CA ALA A 63 -22.68 -11.85 20.96
C ALA A 63 -23.66 -13.03 20.89
N LYS A 64 -23.39 -14.02 20.04
CA LYS A 64 -24.19 -15.25 19.95
C LYS A 64 -24.11 -16.09 21.22
N GLU A 65 -22.93 -16.26 21.80
CA GLU A 65 -22.74 -17.03 23.04
C GLU A 65 -23.47 -16.38 24.24
N LYS A 66 -23.41 -15.04 24.36
CA LYS A 66 -24.14 -14.30 25.40
C LYS A 66 -25.67 -14.35 25.23
N GLN A 67 -26.17 -14.51 24.01
CA GLN A 67 -27.60 -14.71 23.78
C GLN A 67 -28.03 -16.13 24.16
N ALA A 68 -27.21 -17.14 23.84
CA ALA A 68 -27.47 -18.52 24.20
C ALA A 68 -27.45 -18.77 25.72
N SER A 69 -26.62 -18.05 26.48
CA SER A 69 -26.60 -18.15 27.96
C SER A 69 -27.73 -17.37 28.66
N LYS A 70 -28.54 -16.61 27.91
CA LYS A 70 -29.62 -15.76 28.44
C LYS A 70 -31.01 -16.33 28.15
N SER A 71 -31.07 -17.45 27.41
CA SER A 71 -32.24 -18.30 27.20
C SER A 71 -32.07 -19.57 28.03
#